data_AF-A0ABD6Q1T7-F1
#
_entry.id   AF-A0ABD6Q1T7-F1
#
_cell.length_a   1.000
_cell.length_b   1.000
_cell.length_c   1.000
_cell.angle_alpha   90.00
_cell.angle_beta   90.00
_cell.angle_gamma   90.00
#
_symmetry.space_group_name_H-M   'P 1'
#
loop_
_entity.id
_entity.type
_entity.pdbx_description
1 polymer ?
#
loop_
_entity_poly.entity_id
_entity_poly.type
_entity_poly.pdbx_seq_one_letter_code
_entity_poly.pdbx_strand_id
1 'polypeptide(L)'
;MFSYGPGGLPGNDDLDAVSSWYVWAAPGAYPAIPSVGGLALHSPVFPKAVVRRADGTKQLVINASGAGPDSRYIQSASLNGAALDAPWVWLQGDLRKVARLDVAMGGEPSKRGASAAGKLPSYGLDGFTGIADALNNTGVGVNGSRPDLAAEGYAFDGSGWRYSREALAAAGAAPGAQLAFNGLTFVWPDGKLGPDNVVVQGQAITFPTPLRGRSLSLLGSATNGPSTGKLIATYVDGTQAAVDLTFDDWTLNGGSRQPGTYNTVALSTPTRVQMDGSADNVSAKVFQWTQAIDPTRAVKSITFPYQVSSGRQHVFAMAVGG
;
A
#
# COMPACT_ATOMS: atom_id res chain seq x y z
N MET A 1 -8.99 -5.98 -35.12
CA MET A 1 -8.92 -4.51 -34.94
C MET A 1 -7.81 -3.91 -35.79
N PHE A 2 -6.63 -4.54 -35.86
CA PHE A 2 -5.57 -4.12 -36.77
C PHE A 2 -5.68 -4.81 -38.14
N SER A 3 -5.40 -4.09 -39.21
CA SER A 3 -5.19 -4.64 -40.57
C SER A 3 -4.10 -3.85 -41.31
N TYR A 4 -3.63 -4.38 -42.44
CA TYR A 4 -2.47 -3.82 -43.17
C TYR A 4 -2.83 -2.71 -44.18
N GLY A 5 -4.12 -2.43 -44.40
CA GLY A 5 -4.57 -1.46 -45.39
C GLY A 5 -4.77 -0.04 -44.83
N PRO A 6 -5.01 0.96 -45.70
CA PRO A 6 -5.50 2.26 -45.27
C PRO A 6 -6.74 2.11 -44.37
N GLY A 7 -6.76 2.80 -43.23
CA GLY A 7 -7.82 2.63 -42.21
C GLY A 7 -7.67 1.39 -41.33
N GLY A 8 -6.52 0.73 -41.35
CA GLY A 8 -6.25 -0.48 -40.58
C GLY A 8 -6.04 -0.30 -39.08
N LEU A 9 -6.03 0.94 -38.58
CA LEU A 9 -6.00 1.23 -37.15
C LEU A 9 -7.44 1.28 -36.59
N PRO A 10 -7.66 0.85 -35.35
CA PRO A 10 -8.98 0.89 -34.72
C PRO A 10 -9.48 2.31 -34.37
N GLY A 11 -8.64 3.34 -34.53
CA GLY A 11 -8.92 4.72 -34.17
C GLY A 11 -7.72 5.62 -34.47
N ASN A 12 -7.69 6.80 -33.86
CA ASN A 12 -6.51 7.67 -33.90
C ASN A 12 -5.30 6.94 -33.30
N ASP A 13 -4.13 7.12 -33.89
CA ASP A 13 -2.92 6.46 -33.39
C ASP A 13 -2.38 7.08 -32.10
N ASP A 14 -2.82 8.31 -31.79
CA ASP A 14 -2.44 9.10 -30.61
C ASP A 14 -0.93 9.19 -30.43
N LEU A 15 -0.23 9.63 -31.49
CA LEU A 15 1.23 9.78 -31.52
C LEU A 15 1.94 8.46 -31.15
N ASP A 16 1.65 7.39 -31.91
CA ASP A 16 2.18 6.03 -31.75
C ASP A 16 1.70 5.27 -30.49
N ALA A 17 0.76 5.79 -29.69
CA ALA A 17 0.27 5.06 -28.53
C ALA A 17 -0.41 3.73 -28.93
N VAL A 18 -1.27 3.75 -29.95
CA VAL A 18 -1.98 2.55 -30.44
C VAL A 18 -1.03 1.61 -31.17
N SER A 19 -0.14 2.15 -32.01
CA SER A 19 0.88 1.37 -32.70
C SER A 19 1.87 0.71 -31.72
N SER A 20 2.36 1.44 -30.72
CA SER A 20 3.24 0.91 -29.66
C SER A 20 2.54 -0.15 -28.82
N TRP A 21 1.23 0.01 -28.57
CA TRP A 21 0.44 -1.01 -27.92
C TRP A 21 0.46 -2.33 -28.69
N TYR A 22 0.26 -2.29 -30.02
CA TYR A 22 0.31 -3.48 -30.86
C TYR A 22 1.70 -4.13 -30.89
N VAL A 23 2.76 -3.32 -31.00
CA VAL A 23 4.16 -3.80 -31.02
C VAL A 23 4.51 -4.56 -29.74
N TRP A 24 4.04 -4.11 -28.57
CA TRP A 24 4.21 -4.86 -27.32
C TRP A 24 3.24 -6.03 -27.20
N ALA A 25 1.98 -5.86 -27.56
CA ALA A 25 0.97 -6.89 -27.38
C ALA A 25 1.23 -8.14 -28.25
N ALA A 26 1.69 -7.96 -29.50
CA ALA A 26 1.84 -9.08 -30.42
C ALA A 26 2.84 -10.17 -29.94
N PRO A 27 4.00 -9.83 -29.34
CA PRO A 27 4.87 -10.80 -28.66
C PRO A 27 4.30 -11.46 -27.40
N GLY A 28 3.14 -11.02 -26.87
CA GLY A 28 2.53 -11.57 -25.66
C GLY A 28 3.03 -10.97 -24.34
N ALA A 29 3.62 -9.77 -24.37
CA ALA A 29 4.12 -9.10 -23.15
C ALA A 29 3.91 -7.58 -23.20
N TYR A 30 3.41 -6.95 -22.13
CA TYR A 30 3.10 -5.51 -22.12
C TYR A 30 3.59 -4.79 -20.85
N PRO A 31 4.23 -3.61 -20.93
CA PRO A 31 4.61 -2.82 -19.76
C PRO A 31 3.40 -2.13 -19.13
N ALA A 32 2.52 -2.90 -18.49
CA ALA A 32 1.22 -2.45 -18.01
C ALA A 32 1.29 -1.40 -16.89
N ILE A 33 2.37 -1.41 -16.09
CA ILE A 33 2.57 -0.47 -14.98
C ILE A 33 3.89 0.26 -15.21
N PRO A 34 3.86 1.47 -15.80
CA PRO A 34 5.06 2.28 -15.98
C PRO A 34 5.82 2.46 -14.66
N SER A 35 7.15 2.50 -14.74
CA SER A 35 8.07 2.70 -13.60
C SER A 35 8.19 1.56 -12.56
N VAL A 36 7.33 0.54 -12.57
CA VAL A 36 7.47 -0.65 -11.68
C VAL A 36 8.55 -1.62 -12.18
N GLY A 37 8.84 -1.60 -13.48
CA GLY A 37 9.92 -2.40 -14.07
C GLY A 37 9.57 -3.88 -14.22
N GLY A 38 8.50 -4.17 -14.97
CA GLY A 38 8.15 -5.53 -15.41
C GLY A 38 7.19 -5.53 -16.61
N LEU A 39 6.83 -6.73 -17.06
CA LEU A 39 5.94 -6.97 -18.20
C LEU A 39 4.82 -7.92 -17.78
N ALA A 40 3.57 -7.55 -18.09
CA ALA A 40 2.42 -8.42 -17.97
C ALA A 40 2.37 -9.39 -19.15
N LEU A 41 2.22 -10.69 -18.85
CA LEU A 41 2.15 -11.74 -19.85
C LEU A 41 0.71 -11.95 -20.33
N HIS A 42 0.56 -12.13 -21.65
CA HIS A 42 -0.70 -12.45 -22.31
C HIS A 42 -0.45 -13.24 -23.60
N SER A 43 -1.52 -13.55 -24.35
CA SER A 43 -1.42 -14.43 -25.52
C SER A 43 -0.52 -13.84 -26.62
N PRO A 44 0.61 -14.47 -26.97
CA PRO A 44 1.40 -14.11 -28.15
C PRO A 44 0.67 -14.48 -29.44
N VAL A 45 0.92 -13.73 -30.51
CA VAL A 45 0.40 -14.02 -31.86
C VAL A 45 1.46 -14.63 -32.80
N PHE A 46 2.73 -14.57 -32.41
CA PHE A 46 3.84 -15.14 -33.17
C PHE A 46 4.44 -16.35 -32.43
N PRO A 47 4.85 -17.42 -33.14
CA PRO A 47 5.57 -18.54 -32.54
C PRO A 47 6.91 -18.15 -31.93
N LYS A 48 7.51 -17.05 -32.40
CA LYS A 48 8.76 -16.51 -31.87
C LYS A 48 8.84 -14.99 -32.06
N ALA A 49 9.27 -14.29 -31.02
CA ALA A 49 9.61 -12.88 -31.06
C ALA A 49 10.96 -12.64 -30.37
N VAL A 50 11.74 -11.67 -30.88
CA VAL A 50 13.01 -11.27 -30.27
C VAL A 50 13.01 -9.75 -30.10
N VAL A 51 12.98 -9.30 -28.85
CA VAL A 51 13.07 -7.88 -28.50
C VAL A 51 14.51 -7.57 -28.11
N ARG A 52 15.18 -6.71 -28.88
CA ARG A 52 16.57 -6.29 -28.63
C ARG A 52 16.57 -4.91 -27.99
N ARG A 53 17.46 -4.69 -27.02
CA ARG A 53 17.70 -3.34 -26.48
C ARG A 53 18.41 -2.49 -27.54
N ALA A 54 18.21 -1.18 -27.46
CA ALA A 54 18.80 -0.22 -28.39
C ALA A 54 20.34 -0.29 -28.43
N ASP A 55 20.97 -0.63 -27.30
CA ASP A 55 22.43 -0.82 -27.19
C ASP A 55 22.95 -2.12 -27.86
N GLY A 56 22.05 -3.00 -28.33
CA GLY A 56 22.39 -4.27 -28.97
C GLY A 56 22.95 -5.35 -28.03
N THR A 57 23.18 -5.05 -26.75
CA THR A 57 23.90 -5.94 -25.83
C THR A 57 23.02 -7.02 -25.20
N LYS A 58 21.69 -6.84 -25.27
CA LYS A 58 20.72 -7.68 -24.57
C LYS A 58 19.47 -7.92 -25.41
N GLN A 59 18.87 -9.08 -25.21
CA GLN A 59 17.61 -9.45 -25.86
C GLN A 59 16.71 -10.27 -24.95
N LEU A 60 15.41 -10.13 -25.16
CA LEU A 60 14.37 -11.04 -24.70
C LEU A 60 13.92 -11.89 -25.88
N VAL A 61 14.10 -13.20 -25.78
CA VAL A 61 13.58 -14.18 -26.73
C VAL A 61 12.30 -14.76 -26.16
N ILE A 62 11.19 -14.60 -26.87
CA ILE A 62 9.90 -15.20 -26.53
C ILE A 62 9.64 -16.31 -27.54
N ASN A 63 9.57 -17.56 -27.07
CA ASN A 63 9.14 -18.70 -27.88
C ASN A 63 7.75 -19.11 -27.42
N ALA A 64 6.79 -19.15 -28.34
CA ALA A 64 5.40 -19.46 -28.05
C ALA A 64 4.97 -20.68 -28.87
N SER A 65 5.23 -21.86 -28.35
CA SER A 65 4.89 -23.12 -29.01
C SER A 65 3.38 -23.25 -29.12
N GLY A 66 2.87 -23.41 -30.34
CA GLY A 66 1.44 -23.47 -30.63
C GLY A 66 0.73 -22.11 -30.73
N ALA A 67 1.44 -20.97 -30.71
CA ALA A 67 0.80 -19.67 -30.90
C ALA A 67 0.10 -19.58 -32.27
N GLY A 68 -1.18 -19.20 -32.24
CA GLY A 68 -2.02 -19.13 -33.43
C GLY A 68 -3.49 -18.86 -33.09
N PRO A 69 -4.34 -18.68 -34.10
CA PRO A 69 -5.75 -18.30 -33.93
C PRO A 69 -6.57 -19.29 -33.10
N ASP A 70 -6.17 -20.56 -33.08
CA ASP A 70 -6.86 -21.66 -32.40
C ASP A 70 -6.25 -22.00 -31.02
N SER A 71 -5.21 -21.28 -30.59
CA SER A 71 -4.47 -21.56 -29.36
C SER A 71 -4.12 -20.26 -28.65
N ARG A 72 -5.11 -19.74 -27.91
CA ARG A 72 -5.11 -18.41 -27.31
C ARG A 72 -4.76 -18.39 -25.82
N TYR A 73 -4.66 -19.56 -25.19
CA TYR A 73 -4.44 -19.67 -23.75
C TYR A 73 -3.05 -20.20 -23.44
N ILE A 74 -2.33 -19.50 -22.57
CA ILE A 74 -1.05 -19.97 -22.04
C ILE A 74 -1.30 -21.15 -21.10
N GLN A 75 -0.80 -22.31 -21.48
CA GLN A 75 -0.86 -23.54 -20.67
C GLN A 75 0.30 -23.60 -19.67
N SER A 76 1.50 -23.25 -20.12
CA SER A 76 2.68 -23.16 -19.27
C SER A 76 3.64 -22.09 -19.77
N ALA A 77 4.50 -21.61 -18.88
CA ALA A 77 5.57 -20.68 -19.17
C ALA A 77 6.77 -20.96 -18.27
N SER A 78 7.95 -20.71 -18.81
CA SER A 78 9.21 -20.75 -18.07
C SER A 78 10.08 -19.56 -18.46
N LEU A 79 10.75 -18.98 -17.47
CA LEU A 79 11.73 -17.91 -17.66
C LEU A 79 13.12 -18.49 -17.38
N ASN A 80 13.99 -18.48 -18.38
CA ASN A 80 15.34 -19.03 -18.30
C ASN A 80 15.37 -20.50 -17.82
N GLY A 81 14.35 -21.28 -18.20
CA GLY A 81 14.18 -22.68 -17.79
C GLY A 81 13.50 -22.89 -16.43
N ALA A 82 13.31 -21.84 -15.62
CA ALA A 82 12.57 -21.94 -14.36
C ALA A 82 11.06 -21.79 -14.61
N ALA A 83 10.26 -22.64 -13.96
CA ALA A 83 8.80 -22.55 -14.03
C ALA A 83 8.33 -21.18 -13.52
N LEU A 84 7.51 -20.51 -14.32
CA LEU A 84 6.91 -19.22 -13.99
C LEU A 84 5.41 -19.44 -13.93
N ASP A 85 4.73 -19.24 -12.80
CA ASP A 85 3.25 -19.29 -12.73
C ASP A 85 2.63 -17.88 -12.84
N ALA A 86 3.36 -16.87 -12.36
CA ALA A 86 2.88 -15.48 -12.37
C ALA A 86 2.63 -14.96 -13.80
N PRO A 87 1.57 -14.16 -14.02
CA PRO A 87 1.31 -13.44 -15.26
C PRO A 87 2.18 -12.18 -15.39
N TRP A 88 3.33 -12.14 -14.72
CA TRP A 88 4.24 -11.01 -14.65
C TRP A 88 5.69 -11.47 -14.71
N VAL A 89 6.50 -10.75 -15.47
CA VAL A 89 7.96 -10.92 -15.52
C VAL A 89 8.63 -9.64 -15.05
N TRP A 90 9.45 -9.73 -14.01
CA TRP A 90 10.22 -8.59 -13.51
C TRP A 90 11.40 -8.27 -14.44
N LEU A 91 11.61 -6.98 -14.73
CA LEU A 91 12.81 -6.52 -15.44
C LEU A 91 14.05 -6.55 -14.53
N GLN A 92 13.86 -6.39 -13.21
CA GLN A 92 14.93 -6.51 -12.23
C GLN A 92 15.37 -7.98 -12.13
N GLY A 93 16.67 -8.24 -12.35
CA GLY A 93 17.22 -9.60 -12.42
C GLY A 93 17.27 -10.16 -13.84
N ASP A 94 16.20 -10.82 -14.28
CA ASP A 94 16.18 -11.74 -15.42
C ASP A 94 16.42 -11.08 -16.79
N LEU A 95 15.99 -9.84 -16.97
CA LEU A 95 16.15 -9.08 -18.23
C LEU A 95 17.39 -8.18 -18.25
N ARG A 96 18.21 -8.17 -17.17
CA ARG A 96 19.57 -7.59 -17.21
C ARG A 96 20.55 -8.49 -17.97
N LYS A 97 20.20 -9.75 -18.26
CA LYS A 97 20.94 -10.69 -19.11
C LYS A 97 20.13 -10.97 -20.39
N VAL A 98 20.65 -11.82 -21.28
CA VAL A 98 19.81 -12.44 -22.32
C VAL A 98 18.76 -13.28 -21.61
N ALA A 99 17.49 -12.98 -21.82
CA ALA A 99 16.37 -13.70 -21.21
C ALA A 99 15.63 -14.53 -22.25
N ARG A 100 15.16 -15.72 -21.84
CA ARG A 100 14.35 -16.60 -22.65
C ARG A 100 13.03 -16.90 -21.93
N LEU A 101 11.93 -16.48 -22.53
CA LEU A 101 10.58 -16.81 -22.10
C LEU A 101 10.02 -17.87 -23.06
N ASP A 102 9.84 -19.09 -22.56
CA ASP A 102 9.19 -20.16 -23.32
C ASP A 102 7.75 -20.30 -22.81
N VAL A 103 6.80 -20.32 -23.74
CA VAL A 103 5.36 -20.37 -23.49
C VAL A 103 4.75 -21.50 -24.33
N ALA A 104 3.93 -22.34 -23.72
CA ALA A 104 3.13 -23.34 -24.44
C ALA A 104 1.68 -22.87 -24.52
N MET A 105 1.13 -22.81 -25.72
CA MET A 105 -0.23 -22.36 -25.99
C MET A 105 -1.20 -23.54 -26.11
N GLY A 106 -2.49 -23.29 -25.89
CA GLY A 106 -3.56 -24.27 -26.04
C GLY A 106 -4.92 -23.62 -26.30
N GLY A 107 -5.88 -24.43 -26.70
CA GLY A 107 -7.23 -23.98 -27.11
C GLY A 107 -8.18 -23.66 -25.96
N GLU A 108 -7.90 -24.15 -24.75
CA GLU A 108 -8.77 -23.99 -23.57
C GLU A 108 -8.10 -23.19 -22.45
N PRO A 109 -8.86 -22.42 -21.63
CA PRO A 109 -8.33 -21.71 -20.47
C PRO A 109 -7.57 -22.63 -19.51
N SER A 110 -6.43 -22.16 -19.00
CA SER A 110 -5.65 -22.86 -17.97
C SER A 110 -5.90 -22.24 -16.57
N LYS A 111 -5.49 -22.94 -15.51
CA LYS A 111 -5.56 -22.44 -14.11
C LYS A 111 -4.35 -21.59 -13.68
N ARG A 112 -3.47 -21.25 -14.62
CA ARG A 112 -2.25 -20.48 -14.37
C ARG A 112 -2.56 -19.13 -13.73
N GLY A 113 -1.70 -18.68 -12.82
CA GLY A 113 -1.81 -17.36 -12.19
C GLY A 113 -2.99 -17.21 -11.22
N ALA A 114 -3.72 -18.30 -10.91
CA ALA A 114 -4.80 -18.30 -9.92
C ALA A 114 -4.29 -18.37 -8.47
N SER A 115 -3.00 -18.65 -8.25
CA SER A 115 -2.40 -18.73 -6.93
C SER A 115 -2.07 -17.33 -6.37
N ALA A 116 -2.09 -17.16 -5.04
CA ALA A 116 -1.74 -15.87 -4.40
C ALA A 116 -0.30 -15.40 -4.70
N ALA A 117 0.59 -16.32 -5.11
CA ALA A 117 1.95 -16.02 -5.57
C ALA A 117 2.01 -15.47 -7.01
N GLY A 118 0.90 -15.54 -7.76
CA GLY A 118 0.76 -15.06 -9.13
C GLY A 118 0.06 -13.70 -9.26
N LYS A 119 -0.02 -12.89 -8.19
CA LYS A 119 -0.60 -11.54 -8.31
C LYS A 119 0.30 -10.65 -9.17
N LEU A 120 -0.32 -9.85 -10.04
CA LEU A 120 0.36 -8.69 -10.64
C LEU A 120 0.87 -7.79 -9.51
N PRO A 121 2.02 -7.11 -9.68
CA PRO A 121 2.45 -6.17 -8.68
C PRO A 121 1.42 -5.07 -8.51
N SER A 122 0.94 -4.93 -7.29
CA SER A 122 0.20 -3.78 -6.81
C SER A 122 1.06 -3.06 -5.79
N TYR A 123 0.84 -1.76 -5.60
CA TYR A 123 1.14 -1.14 -4.32
C TYR A 123 0.20 -1.80 -3.30
N GLY A 124 0.66 -2.89 -2.71
CA GLY A 124 -0.15 -3.74 -1.85
C GLY A 124 -0.57 -2.97 -0.61
N LEU A 125 -1.79 -3.25 -0.15
CA LEU A 125 -2.18 -3.01 1.23
C LEU A 125 -1.70 -4.18 2.13
N ASP A 126 -0.75 -4.98 1.65
CA ASP A 126 -0.20 -6.17 2.30
C ASP A 126 1.34 -6.14 2.25
N GLY A 127 1.98 -7.12 2.91
CA GLY A 127 3.45 -7.20 2.98
C GLY A 127 4.10 -6.34 4.07
N PHE A 128 3.32 -5.56 4.81
CA PHE A 128 3.79 -4.83 5.99
C PHE A 128 4.09 -5.78 7.15
N THR A 129 5.25 -5.62 7.79
CA THR A 129 5.66 -6.46 8.92
C THR A 129 5.60 -5.75 10.27
N GLY A 130 5.54 -4.42 10.24
CA GLY A 130 5.20 -3.56 11.36
C GLY A 130 4.41 -2.34 10.90
N ILE A 131 3.92 -1.55 11.85
CA ILE A 131 3.18 -0.32 11.53
C ILE A 131 4.05 0.72 10.81
N ALA A 132 5.34 0.76 11.11
CA ALA A 132 6.30 1.65 10.45
C ALA A 132 6.36 1.42 8.93
N ASP A 133 6.19 0.17 8.48
CA ASP A 133 6.17 -0.17 7.05
C ASP A 133 4.88 0.32 6.37
N ALA A 134 3.80 0.51 7.14
CA ALA A 134 2.48 0.86 6.65
C ALA A 134 2.20 2.37 6.67
N LEU A 135 3.13 3.19 7.17
CA LEU A 135 3.00 4.66 7.18
C LEU A 135 2.91 5.18 5.74
N ASN A 136 1.91 6.01 5.47
CA ASN A 136 1.60 6.48 4.11
C ASN A 136 1.16 7.94 4.04
N ASN A 137 1.28 8.68 5.14
CA ASN A 137 0.90 10.08 5.22
C ASN A 137 1.84 10.87 6.14
N THR A 138 2.01 12.16 5.84
CA THR A 138 2.73 13.12 6.67
C THR A 138 1.74 13.96 7.46
N GLY A 139 1.63 13.66 8.75
CA GLY A 139 0.73 14.30 9.69
C GLY A 139 1.38 15.34 10.59
N VAL A 140 2.71 15.34 10.70
CA VAL A 140 3.47 16.18 11.64
C VAL A 140 4.33 17.20 10.89
N GLY A 141 4.04 18.48 11.09
CA GLY A 141 4.75 19.61 10.48
C GLY A 141 5.69 20.33 11.47
N VAL A 142 6.69 21.02 10.92
CA VAL A 142 7.56 21.92 11.68
C VAL A 142 6.89 23.29 11.77
N ASN A 143 6.94 23.93 12.93
CA ASN A 143 6.43 25.30 13.07
C ASN A 143 7.17 26.25 12.10
N GLY A 144 6.42 27.06 11.37
CA GLY A 144 6.96 27.98 10.37
C GLY A 144 7.20 27.35 8.99
N SER A 145 7.01 26.03 8.81
CA SER A 145 7.18 25.37 7.51
C SER A 145 5.87 25.17 6.79
N ARG A 146 5.87 25.29 5.46
CA ARG A 146 4.75 24.89 4.60
C ARG A 146 4.87 23.41 4.25
N PRO A 147 3.75 22.67 4.05
CA PRO A 147 3.81 21.31 3.55
C PRO A 147 4.33 21.30 2.11
N ASP A 148 5.20 20.35 1.78
CA ASP A 148 5.48 20.03 0.38
C ASP A 148 4.30 19.23 -0.17
N LEU A 149 3.36 19.90 -0.85
CA LEU A 149 2.15 19.23 -1.34
C LEU A 149 2.41 18.09 -2.33
N ALA A 150 3.56 18.10 -3.01
CA ALA A 150 3.93 17.02 -3.92
C ALA A 150 4.34 15.75 -3.16
N ALA A 151 4.93 15.90 -1.97
CA ALA A 151 5.42 14.80 -1.15
C ALA A 151 4.47 14.43 0.00
N GLU A 152 3.83 15.41 0.63
CA GLU A 152 2.98 15.31 1.82
C GLU A 152 1.47 15.27 1.48
N GLY A 153 1.10 15.54 0.23
CA GLY A 153 -0.29 15.73 -0.17
C GLY A 153 -0.94 16.91 0.58
N TYR A 154 -2.25 16.82 0.85
CA TYR A 154 -2.96 17.84 1.63
C TYR A 154 -2.79 17.69 3.16
N ALA A 155 -1.68 17.11 3.60
CA ALA A 155 -1.27 16.97 5.00
C ALA A 155 -2.27 16.19 5.89
N PHE A 156 -2.24 16.40 7.21
CA PHE A 156 -2.97 15.56 8.18
C PHE A 156 -4.49 15.60 7.97
N ASP A 157 -5.09 16.78 7.89
CA ASP A 157 -6.55 16.93 7.82
C ASP A 157 -7.12 16.95 6.39
N GLY A 158 -6.26 16.86 5.38
CA GLY A 158 -6.64 16.99 3.99
C GLY A 158 -6.87 18.44 3.52
N SER A 159 -6.54 19.43 4.36
CA SER A 159 -6.60 20.88 4.05
C SER A 159 -5.29 21.62 4.36
N GLY A 160 -4.20 20.88 4.56
CA GLY A 160 -2.87 21.43 4.84
C GLY A 160 -2.55 21.63 6.33
N TRP A 161 -3.45 21.30 7.24
CA TRP A 161 -3.16 21.37 8.68
C TRP A 161 -2.45 20.11 9.18
N ARG A 162 -1.57 20.29 10.16
CA ARG A 162 -0.70 19.24 10.72
C ARG A 162 -0.57 19.39 12.24
N TYR A 163 -0.17 18.31 12.92
CA TYR A 163 0.37 18.44 14.26
C TYR A 163 1.67 19.25 14.26
N SER A 164 1.92 20.01 15.32
CA SER A 164 3.22 20.66 15.54
C SER A 164 4.23 19.66 16.09
N ARG A 165 5.36 19.50 15.38
CA ARG A 165 6.48 18.64 15.78
C ARG A 165 7.05 19.06 17.12
N GLU A 166 7.27 20.36 17.31
CA GLU A 166 7.82 20.93 18.54
C GLU A 166 6.88 20.68 19.71
N ALA A 167 5.57 20.88 19.50
CA ALA A 167 4.57 20.65 20.54
C ALA A 167 4.44 19.16 20.90
N LEU A 168 4.49 18.25 19.92
CA LEU A 168 4.50 16.81 20.17
C LEU A 168 5.75 16.37 20.93
N ALA A 169 6.93 16.88 20.54
CA ALA A 169 8.17 16.60 21.23
C ALA A 169 8.13 17.09 22.69
N ALA A 170 7.58 18.28 22.94
CA ALA A 170 7.36 18.80 24.30
C ALA A 170 6.37 17.94 25.11
N ALA A 171 5.41 17.28 24.44
CA ALA A 171 4.50 16.32 25.05
C ALA A 171 5.09 14.91 25.20
N GLY A 172 6.39 14.71 24.91
CA GLY A 172 7.11 13.45 25.04
C GLY A 172 7.20 12.62 23.75
N ALA A 173 6.51 13.01 22.68
CA ALA A 173 6.49 12.34 21.39
C ALA A 173 7.51 12.95 20.41
N ALA A 174 8.78 12.97 20.82
CA ALA A 174 9.87 13.29 19.90
C ALA A 174 10.00 12.19 18.83
N PRO A 175 10.57 12.49 17.64
CA PRO A 175 10.77 11.47 16.60
C PRO A 175 11.49 10.23 17.13
N GLY A 176 10.86 9.05 17.00
CA GLY A 176 11.40 7.77 17.48
C GLY A 176 11.28 7.53 18.99
N ALA A 177 10.60 8.39 19.74
CA ALA A 177 10.46 8.25 21.18
C ALA A 177 9.69 6.99 21.57
N GLN A 178 10.08 6.38 22.70
CA GLN A 178 9.28 5.35 23.35
C GLN A 178 8.25 6.01 24.26
N LEU A 179 6.98 5.69 24.06
CA LEU A 179 5.86 6.21 24.84
C LEU A 179 5.25 5.09 25.66
N ALA A 180 4.90 5.36 26.92
CA ALA A 180 4.27 4.39 27.80
C ALA A 180 2.89 4.87 28.24
N PHE A 181 1.84 4.14 27.86
CA PHE A 181 0.45 4.44 28.24
C PHE A 181 -0.26 3.17 28.68
N ASN A 182 -0.90 3.20 29.86
CA ASN A 182 -1.64 2.06 30.41
C ASN A 182 -0.82 0.75 30.45
N GLY A 183 0.48 0.85 30.78
CA GLY A 183 1.38 -0.31 30.86
C GLY A 183 1.82 -0.88 29.52
N LEU A 184 1.47 -0.23 28.40
CA LEU A 184 1.92 -0.60 27.05
C LEU A 184 2.97 0.39 26.55
N THR A 185 4.00 -0.13 25.89
CA THR A 185 5.05 0.68 25.25
C THR A 185 4.81 0.77 23.75
N PHE A 186 4.85 1.99 23.23
CA PHE A 186 4.72 2.33 21.82
C PHE A 186 6.03 2.94 21.32
N VAL A 187 6.33 2.76 20.04
CA VAL A 187 7.39 3.52 19.36
C VAL A 187 6.71 4.58 18.51
N TRP A 188 6.96 5.84 18.83
CA TRP A 188 6.48 6.96 18.03
C TRP A 188 7.24 7.03 16.69
N PRO A 189 6.57 7.34 15.57
CA PRO A 189 7.22 7.45 14.26
C PRO A 189 8.41 8.42 14.26
N ASP A 190 9.48 8.05 13.56
CA ASP A 190 10.71 8.87 13.50
C ASP A 190 10.72 9.89 12.35
N GLY A 191 9.77 9.77 11.41
CA GLY A 191 9.58 10.68 10.29
C GLY A 191 10.75 10.70 9.29
N LYS A 192 11.75 9.81 9.39
CA LYS A 192 12.95 9.88 8.55
C LYS A 192 12.67 9.59 7.08
N LEU A 193 11.64 8.79 6.81
CA LEU A 193 11.23 8.41 5.47
C LEU A 193 10.17 9.35 4.88
N GLY A 194 9.76 10.39 5.63
CA GLY A 194 8.66 11.30 5.26
C GLY A 194 7.38 10.98 6.04
N PRO A 195 6.70 9.85 5.76
CA PRO A 195 5.47 9.48 6.45
C PRO A 195 5.66 9.27 7.95
N ASP A 196 4.67 9.71 8.72
CA ASP A 196 4.63 9.61 10.18
C ASP A 196 3.29 9.08 10.71
N ASN A 197 2.33 8.81 9.84
CA ASN A 197 1.11 8.11 10.22
C ASN A 197 0.57 7.23 9.08
N VAL A 198 -0.23 6.24 9.45
CA VAL A 198 -1.10 5.48 8.53
C VAL A 198 -2.40 6.26 8.38
N VAL A 199 -2.87 6.51 7.18
CA VAL A 199 -4.28 6.75 6.87
C VAL A 199 -4.88 5.39 6.53
N VAL A 200 -5.85 4.93 7.33
CA VAL A 200 -6.37 3.56 7.18
C VAL A 200 -7.12 3.41 5.86
N GLN A 201 -6.76 2.37 5.10
CA GLN A 201 -7.33 2.01 3.80
C GLN A 201 -7.34 0.50 3.57
N GLY A 202 -7.24 -0.31 4.64
CA GLY A 202 -7.20 -1.77 4.53
C GLY A 202 -5.81 -2.39 4.64
N GLN A 203 -4.81 -1.64 5.09
CA GLN A 203 -3.45 -2.16 5.28
C GLN A 203 -3.45 -3.34 6.25
N ALA A 204 -2.82 -4.44 5.88
CA ALA A 204 -2.65 -5.66 6.64
C ALA A 204 -1.20 -5.79 7.12
N ILE A 205 -1.00 -5.62 8.41
CA ILE A 205 0.28 -5.81 9.09
C ILE A 205 0.37 -7.28 9.50
N THR A 206 1.28 -8.03 8.88
CA THR A 206 1.55 -9.44 9.17
C THR A 206 2.81 -9.56 10.02
N PHE A 207 2.66 -10.03 11.25
CA PHE A 207 3.79 -10.09 12.18
C PHE A 207 4.72 -11.26 11.83
N PRO A 208 6.04 -11.03 11.65
CA PRO A 208 7.00 -12.10 11.41
C PRO A 208 7.00 -13.15 12.52
N THR A 209 6.81 -12.69 13.76
CA THR A 209 6.52 -13.52 14.93
C THR A 209 5.10 -13.18 15.40
N PRO A 210 4.15 -14.14 15.38
CA PRO A 210 2.81 -13.90 15.87
C PRO A 210 2.79 -13.34 17.29
N LEU A 211 2.00 -12.29 17.52
CA LEU A 211 1.94 -11.60 18.79
C LEU A 211 1.00 -12.32 19.76
N ARG A 212 1.34 -12.29 21.06
CA ARG A 212 0.47 -12.74 22.16
C ARG A 212 0.33 -11.60 23.15
N GLY A 213 -0.87 -11.44 23.69
CA GLY A 213 -1.18 -10.45 24.71
C GLY A 213 -2.67 -10.46 25.01
N ARG A 214 -3.07 -9.71 26.03
CA ARG A 214 -4.48 -9.54 26.42
C ARG A 214 -5.15 -8.35 25.74
N SER A 215 -4.38 -7.42 25.19
CA SER A 215 -4.92 -6.21 24.57
C SER A 215 -4.15 -5.80 23.32
N LEU A 216 -4.89 -5.27 22.34
CA LEU A 216 -4.39 -4.50 21.21
C LEU A 216 -4.66 -3.02 21.51
N SER A 217 -3.65 -2.18 21.36
CA SER A 217 -3.77 -0.74 21.58
C SER A 217 -3.14 0.05 20.44
N LEU A 218 -3.78 1.17 20.09
CA LEU A 218 -3.40 2.03 18.98
C LEU A 218 -3.35 3.48 19.45
N LEU A 219 -2.32 4.22 19.00
CA LEU A 219 -2.26 5.67 19.10
C LEU A 219 -2.72 6.26 17.76
N GLY A 220 -3.75 7.10 17.79
CA GLY A 220 -4.38 7.61 16.58
C GLY A 220 -5.35 8.75 16.83
N SER A 221 -5.90 9.29 15.76
CA SER A 221 -6.97 10.29 15.80
C SER A 221 -7.71 10.32 14.46
N ALA A 222 -8.94 10.83 14.44
CA ALA A 222 -9.68 11.08 13.22
C ALA A 222 -9.57 12.54 12.76
N THR A 223 -9.89 12.79 11.50
CA THR A 223 -10.04 14.14 10.94
C THR A 223 -11.41 14.28 10.29
N ASN A 224 -12.00 15.48 10.33
CA ASN A 224 -13.33 15.78 9.83
C ASN A 224 -14.45 15.06 10.61
N GLY A 225 -14.28 14.98 11.93
CA GLY A 225 -15.24 14.37 12.86
C GLY A 225 -14.81 13.00 13.40
N PRO A 226 -15.49 12.50 14.45
CA PRO A 226 -15.28 11.14 14.92
C PRO A 226 -15.53 10.13 13.80
N SER A 227 -14.76 9.05 13.79
CA SER A 227 -14.74 8.08 12.70
C SER A 227 -14.65 6.67 13.26
N THR A 228 -15.44 5.75 12.72
CA THR A 228 -15.42 4.32 13.09
C THR A 228 -15.19 3.44 11.86
N GLY A 229 -14.39 2.40 11.99
CA GLY A 229 -14.18 1.38 10.95
C GLY A 229 -13.91 0.00 11.55
N LYS A 230 -14.07 -1.05 10.75
CA LYS A 230 -13.83 -2.44 11.18
C LYS A 230 -12.36 -2.81 11.07
N LEU A 231 -11.71 -3.02 12.21
CA LEU A 231 -10.37 -3.62 12.30
C LEU A 231 -10.49 -5.13 12.45
N ILE A 232 -9.67 -5.89 11.75
CA ILE A 232 -9.71 -7.36 11.76
C ILE A 232 -8.41 -7.88 12.36
N ALA A 233 -8.51 -8.66 13.43
CA ALA A 233 -7.43 -9.48 13.94
C ALA A 233 -7.54 -10.89 13.36
N THR A 234 -6.51 -11.34 12.64
CA THR A 234 -6.41 -12.72 12.15
C THR A 234 -5.45 -13.51 13.02
N TYR A 235 -5.88 -14.68 13.47
CA TYR A 235 -5.10 -15.55 14.35
C TYR A 235 -4.35 -16.65 13.56
N VAL A 236 -3.38 -17.29 14.20
CA VAL A 236 -2.55 -18.34 13.56
C VAL A 236 -3.38 -19.54 13.07
N ASP A 237 -4.49 -19.84 13.74
CA ASP A 237 -5.44 -20.90 13.36
C ASP A 237 -6.32 -20.53 12.15
N GLY A 238 -6.15 -19.34 11.56
CA GLY A 238 -6.87 -18.84 10.39
C GLY A 238 -8.22 -18.19 10.72
N THR A 239 -8.68 -18.24 11.96
CA THR A 239 -9.91 -17.57 12.37
C THR A 239 -9.69 -16.06 12.57
N GLN A 240 -10.78 -15.29 12.57
CA GLN A 240 -10.74 -13.83 12.61
C GLN A 240 -11.66 -13.26 13.69
N ALA A 241 -11.29 -12.11 14.24
CA ALA A 241 -12.14 -11.28 15.08
C ALA A 241 -12.21 -9.86 14.49
N ALA A 242 -13.42 -9.33 14.34
CA ALA A 242 -13.64 -7.96 13.89
C ALA A 242 -14.04 -7.08 15.07
N VAL A 243 -13.41 -5.91 15.18
CA VAL A 243 -13.63 -4.94 16.26
C VAL A 243 -13.78 -3.54 15.69
N ASP A 244 -14.60 -2.71 16.36
CA ASP A 244 -14.78 -1.32 15.95
C ASP A 244 -13.61 -0.47 16.45
N LEU A 245 -12.79 -0.02 15.50
CA LEU A 245 -11.79 1.01 15.74
C LEU A 245 -12.49 2.36 15.63
N THR A 246 -12.60 3.08 16.74
CA THR A 246 -13.17 4.43 16.77
C THR A 246 -12.15 5.43 17.29
N PHE A 247 -11.96 6.51 16.55
CA PHE A 247 -11.19 7.66 16.97
C PHE A 247 -12.04 8.93 16.93
N ASP A 248 -11.89 9.76 17.95
CA ASP A 248 -12.39 11.12 17.95
C ASP A 248 -11.64 12.02 16.98
N ASP A 249 -12.27 13.12 16.59
CA ASP A 249 -11.62 14.19 15.84
C ASP A 249 -10.42 14.74 16.63
N TRP A 250 -9.29 14.89 15.95
CA TRP A 250 -8.03 15.35 16.52
C TRP A 250 -8.10 16.71 17.24
N THR A 251 -9.07 17.57 16.91
CA THR A 251 -9.28 18.85 17.61
C THR A 251 -10.51 18.85 18.51
N LEU A 252 -11.26 17.74 18.56
CA LEU A 252 -12.57 17.67 19.23
C LEU A 252 -13.49 18.82 18.80
N ASN A 253 -13.56 19.08 17.49
CA ASN A 253 -14.30 20.21 16.91
C ASN A 253 -13.85 21.56 17.50
N GLY A 254 -12.54 21.84 17.42
CA GLY A 254 -11.94 23.06 17.99
C GLY A 254 -12.07 23.18 19.52
N GLY A 255 -12.15 22.06 20.23
CA GLY A 255 -12.30 21.98 21.69
C GLY A 255 -13.73 22.07 22.21
N SER A 256 -14.72 22.15 21.32
CA SER A 256 -16.15 22.21 21.72
C SER A 256 -16.74 20.85 22.14
N ARG A 257 -16.01 19.75 21.92
CA ARG A 257 -16.42 18.39 22.32
C ARG A 257 -15.48 17.82 23.38
N GLN A 258 -15.98 16.83 24.09
CA GLN A 258 -15.19 15.98 24.99
C GLN A 258 -14.82 14.67 24.29
N PRO A 259 -13.71 14.01 24.68
CA PRO A 259 -13.40 12.67 24.20
C PRO A 259 -14.54 11.68 24.50
N GLY A 260 -14.86 10.83 23.54
CA GLY A 260 -15.76 9.70 23.72
C GLY A 260 -15.17 8.64 24.64
N THR A 261 -16.03 7.81 25.23
CA THR A 261 -15.64 6.77 26.19
C THR A 261 -14.75 5.66 25.60
N TYR A 262 -14.67 5.58 24.28
CA TYR A 262 -13.84 4.64 23.52
C TYR A 262 -12.39 5.12 23.34
N ASN A 263 -12.07 6.35 23.75
CA ASN A 263 -10.74 6.94 23.64
C ASN A 263 -10.24 7.47 24.98
N THR A 264 -8.93 7.35 25.20
CA THR A 264 -8.20 8.09 26.25
C THR A 264 -7.26 9.07 25.57
N VAL A 265 -7.15 10.31 26.06
CA VAL A 265 -6.17 11.26 25.52
C VAL A 265 -4.76 10.80 25.91
N ALA A 266 -3.95 10.43 24.92
CA ALA A 266 -2.56 10.00 25.13
C ALA A 266 -1.60 11.18 25.03
N LEU A 267 -1.77 12.04 24.03
CA LEU A 267 -0.99 13.26 23.84
C LEU A 267 -1.92 14.44 23.56
N SER A 268 -1.49 15.62 24.00
CA SER A 268 -2.16 16.88 23.71
C SER A 268 -1.14 17.94 23.36
N THR A 269 -1.31 18.59 22.22
CA THR A 269 -0.54 19.77 21.83
C THR A 269 -1.36 21.04 22.08
N PRO A 270 -0.76 22.18 22.48
CA PRO A 270 -1.49 23.44 22.61
C PRO A 270 -1.80 24.11 21.25
N THR A 271 -1.23 23.60 20.17
CA THR A 271 -1.25 24.23 18.84
C THR A 271 -1.19 23.18 17.74
N ARG A 272 -1.62 23.57 16.54
CA ARG A 272 -1.43 22.87 15.27
C ARG A 272 -0.87 23.82 14.21
N VAL A 273 -0.26 23.25 13.17
CA VAL A 273 0.43 23.98 12.11
C VAL A 273 -0.48 24.12 10.91
N GLN A 274 -0.59 25.34 10.38
CA GLN A 274 -1.35 25.71 9.20
C GLN A 274 -0.62 25.38 7.90
N MET A 275 -1.36 25.45 6.80
CA MET A 275 -0.83 25.32 5.44
C MET A 275 0.22 26.41 5.11
N ASP A 276 0.07 27.61 5.68
CA ASP A 276 1.04 28.70 5.49
C ASP A 276 2.28 28.59 6.40
N GLY A 277 2.28 27.63 7.32
CA GLY A 277 3.32 27.34 8.30
C GLY A 277 3.13 28.03 9.65
N SER A 278 2.16 28.92 9.79
CA SER A 278 1.86 29.53 11.09
C SER A 278 1.24 28.51 12.05
N ALA A 279 1.42 28.73 13.35
CA ALA A 279 0.84 27.90 14.40
C ALA A 279 -0.40 28.62 14.98
N ASP A 280 -1.48 27.90 15.23
CA ASP A 280 -2.69 28.46 15.87
C ASP A 280 -2.73 28.18 17.38
N ASN A 281 -3.85 28.47 18.04
CA ASN A 281 -4.11 28.16 19.45
C ASN A 281 -5.12 27.01 19.63
N VAL A 282 -5.37 26.20 18.59
CA VAL A 282 -6.27 25.06 18.66
C VAL A 282 -5.49 23.85 19.14
N SER A 283 -5.97 23.26 20.23
CA SER A 283 -5.32 22.10 20.81
C SER A 283 -5.64 20.83 20.02
N ALA A 284 -4.60 20.10 19.60
CA ALA A 284 -4.74 18.81 18.92
C ALA A 284 -4.45 17.63 19.86
N LYS A 285 -5.04 16.47 19.58
CA LYS A 285 -5.10 15.30 20.47
C LYS A 285 -4.77 14.02 19.73
N VAL A 286 -3.81 13.27 20.27
CA VAL A 286 -3.62 11.86 19.91
C VAL A 286 -4.31 11.02 20.98
N PHE A 287 -5.17 10.12 20.54
CA PHE A 287 -5.93 9.24 21.42
C PHE A 287 -5.30 7.86 21.47
N GLN A 288 -5.37 7.22 22.63
CA GLN A 288 -5.22 5.79 22.79
C GLN A 288 -6.59 5.12 22.68
N TRP A 289 -6.69 4.17 21.76
CA TRP A 289 -7.80 3.23 21.66
C TRP A 289 -7.27 1.85 22.06
N THR A 290 -8.00 1.10 22.88
CA THR A 290 -7.57 -0.22 23.37
C THR A 290 -8.73 -1.21 23.35
N GLN A 291 -8.45 -2.41 22.87
CA GLN A 291 -9.41 -3.50 22.77
C GLN A 291 -8.82 -4.78 23.33
N ALA A 292 -9.62 -5.51 24.11
CA ALA A 292 -9.23 -6.83 24.59
C ALA A 292 -9.14 -7.82 23.41
N ILE A 293 -8.12 -8.67 23.42
CA ILE A 293 -7.91 -9.77 22.47
C ILE A 293 -7.75 -11.08 23.26
N ASP A 294 -7.95 -12.22 22.59
CA ASP A 294 -7.84 -13.53 23.24
C ASP A 294 -6.39 -13.86 23.58
N PRO A 295 -6.00 -13.95 24.88
CA PRO A 295 -4.61 -14.21 25.26
C PRO A 295 -4.13 -15.63 24.92
N THR A 296 -5.06 -16.56 24.68
CA THR A 296 -4.72 -17.95 24.34
C THR A 296 -4.36 -18.12 22.88
N ARG A 297 -4.76 -17.17 22.01
CA ARG A 297 -4.55 -17.24 20.57
C ARG A 297 -3.50 -16.22 20.13
N ALA A 298 -2.56 -16.67 19.32
CA ALA A 298 -1.55 -15.79 18.76
C ALA A 298 -2.13 -15.03 17.55
N VAL A 299 -1.96 -13.70 17.55
CA VAL A 299 -2.37 -12.82 16.46
C VAL A 299 -1.32 -12.88 15.36
N LYS A 300 -1.72 -13.34 14.18
CA LYS A 300 -0.87 -13.43 12.98
C LYS A 300 -0.81 -12.11 12.23
N SER A 301 -1.94 -11.42 12.12
CA SER A 301 -2.01 -10.12 11.45
C SER A 301 -3.12 -9.23 11.98
N ILE A 302 -2.94 -7.92 11.81
CA ILE A 302 -3.98 -6.90 11.98
C ILE A 302 -4.24 -6.26 10.62
N THR A 303 -5.50 -6.23 10.20
CA THR A 303 -5.95 -5.49 9.03
C THR A 303 -6.74 -4.27 9.49
N PHE A 304 -6.25 -3.08 9.12
CA PHE A 304 -6.94 -1.83 9.40
C PHE A 304 -8.24 -1.70 8.60
N PRO A 305 -9.16 -0.80 9.00
CA PRO A 305 -10.38 -0.57 8.25
C PRO A 305 -10.12 -0.20 6.79
N TYR A 306 -10.83 -0.86 5.88
CA TYR A 306 -10.88 -0.49 4.46
C TYR A 306 -11.80 0.70 4.22
N GLN A 307 -12.89 0.78 5.00
CA GLN A 307 -13.85 1.87 4.99
C GLN A 307 -14.11 2.34 6.42
N VAL A 308 -14.37 3.63 6.54
CA VAL A 308 -14.74 4.29 7.79
C VAL A 308 -16.05 5.06 7.60
N SER A 309 -16.78 5.29 8.70
CA SER A 309 -18.10 5.92 8.70
C SER A 309 -18.11 7.36 8.18
N SER A 310 -17.01 8.07 8.37
CA SER A 310 -16.88 9.52 8.17
C SER A 310 -15.42 9.93 8.24
N GLY A 311 -15.07 11.04 7.59
CA GLY A 311 -13.75 11.63 7.70
C GLY A 311 -12.61 10.68 7.31
N ARG A 312 -11.49 10.76 8.03
CA ARG A 312 -10.35 9.83 7.88
C ARG A 312 -9.88 9.39 9.27
N GLN A 313 -9.36 8.17 9.37
CA GLN A 313 -8.67 7.70 10.58
C GLN A 313 -7.17 7.60 10.35
N HIS A 314 -6.43 8.04 11.36
CA HIS A 314 -4.99 8.07 11.36
C HIS A 314 -4.45 7.24 12.51
N VAL A 315 -3.42 6.43 12.26
CA VAL A 315 -2.73 5.62 13.29
C VAL A 315 -1.24 5.94 13.24
N PHE A 316 -0.67 6.30 14.39
CA PHE A 316 0.74 6.63 14.55
C PHE A 316 1.54 5.45 15.09
N ALA A 317 0.98 4.70 16.04
CA ALA A 317 1.68 3.60 16.69
C ALA A 317 0.71 2.50 17.12
N MET A 318 1.25 1.30 17.31
CA MET A 318 0.52 0.11 17.76
C MET A 318 1.34 -0.65 18.80
N ALA A 319 0.65 -1.19 19.80
CA ALA A 319 1.21 -2.11 20.78
C ALA A 319 0.26 -3.27 21.05
N VAL A 320 0.81 -4.45 21.34
CA VAL A 320 0.09 -5.59 21.88
C VAL A 320 0.75 -5.95 23.20
N GLY A 321 -0.04 -6.07 24.27
CA GLY A 321 0.50 -6.41 25.59
C GLY A 321 -0.55 -6.71 26.65
N GLY A 322 -0.06 -6.99 27.86
CA GLY A 322 -0.84 -7.49 29.01
C GLY A 322 -0.93 -9.02 29.10
#